data_AF-A0A1M5PKP5-F1
#
_entry.id   AF-A0A1M5PKP5-F1
#
_cell.length_a   1.000
_cell.length_b   1.000
_cell.length_c   1.000
_cell.angle_alpha   90.00
_cell.angle_beta   90.00
_cell.angle_gamma   90.00
#
_symmetry.space_group_name_H-M   'P 1'
#
loop_
_entity.id
_entity.type
_entity.pdbx_description
1 polymer ?
#
loop_
_entity_poly.entity_id
_entity_poly.type
_entity_poly.pdbx_seq_one_letter_code
_entity_poly.pdbx_strand_id
1 'polypeptide(L)' 'MTKRIGNKDEAQLRGKAEKKDIKRTNIAREAIKKALAKAKYRNQVRNQPAVAGALPPA' A
#
# COMPACT_ATOMS: atom_id res chain seq x y z
N MET A 1 29.46 -14.14 -14.99
CA MET A 1 28.40 -14.89 -15.71
C MET A 1 27.14 -14.04 -15.70
N THR A 2 26.86 -13.32 -16.79
CA THR A 2 25.70 -12.44 -16.92
C THR A 2 24.45 -13.29 -16.72
N LYS A 3 23.71 -13.02 -15.63
CA LYS A 3 22.43 -13.70 -15.37
C LYS A 3 21.56 -13.44 -16.60
N ARG A 4 21.24 -14.47 -17.39
CA ARG A 4 20.38 -14.34 -18.57
C ARG A 4 19.02 -13.82 -18.11
N ILE A 5 18.78 -12.52 -18.34
CA ILE A 5 17.51 -11.82 -18.10
C ILE A 5 16.55 -12.22 -19.23
N GLY A 6 16.22 -13.51 -19.31
CA GLY A 6 15.18 -13.98 -20.21
C GLY A 6 13.86 -13.93 -19.48
N ASN A 7 13.00 -12.97 -19.81
CA ASN A 7 11.57 -12.82 -19.45
C ASN A 7 11.16 -13.06 -17.98
N LYS A 8 12.12 -13.10 -17.05
CA LYS A 8 11.87 -13.33 -15.63
C LYS A 8 11.79 -11.99 -14.93
N ASP A 9 10.63 -11.73 -14.33
CA ASP A 9 10.47 -10.57 -13.47
C ASP A 9 11.46 -10.65 -12.30
N GLU A 10 11.88 -9.50 -11.76
CA GLU A 10 12.77 -9.45 -10.60
C GLU A 10 12.24 -10.28 -9.44
N ALA A 11 10.92 -10.33 -9.26
CA ALA A 11 10.27 -11.17 -8.27
C ALA A 11 10.55 -12.66 -8.47
N GLN A 12 10.73 -13.13 -9.69
CA GLN A 12 11.05 -14.53 -10.00
C GLN A 12 12.52 -14.86 -9.72
N LEU A 13 13.40 -13.86 -9.81
CA LEU A 13 14.83 -13.98 -9.49
C LEU A 13 15.13 -13.96 -7.98
N ARG A 14 14.17 -13.53 -7.14
CA ARG A 14 14.32 -13.47 -5.68
C ARG A 14 14.29 -14.86 -5.02
N GLY A 15 15.10 -15.01 -3.98
CA GLY A 15 15.14 -16.21 -3.15
C GLY A 15 13.87 -16.41 -2.31
N LYS A 16 13.68 -17.62 -1.76
CA LYS A 16 12.52 -17.93 -0.89
C LYS A 16 12.48 -17.07 0.37
N ALA A 17 13.64 -16.78 0.97
CA ALA A 17 13.76 -15.95 2.16
C ALA A 17 13.34 -14.50 1.87
N GLU A 18 13.91 -13.88 0.84
CA GLU A 18 13.57 -12.51 0.41
C GLU A 18 12.07 -12.35 0.12
N LYS A 19 11.47 -13.33 -0.58
CA LYS A 19 10.01 -13.33 -0.83
C LYS A 19 9.20 -13.35 0.45
N LYS A 20 9.62 -14.11 1.46
CA LYS A 20 8.93 -14.20 2.75
C LYS A 20 9.01 -12.89 3.52
N ASP A 21 10.17 -12.24 3.52
CA ASP A 21 10.37 -10.98 4.22
C ASP A 21 9.63 -9.82 3.52
N ILE A 22 9.63 -9.78 2.19
CA ILE A 22 8.80 -8.85 1.40
C ILE A 22 7.31 -9.08 1.70
N LYS A 23 6.85 -10.34 1.77
CA LYS A 23 5.46 -10.64 2.08
C LYS A 23 5.08 -10.13 3.48
N ARG A 24 5.92 -10.37 4.49
CA ARG A 24 5.70 -9.90 5.87
C ARG A 24 5.63 -8.38 5.95
N THR A 25 6.58 -7.70 5.35
CA THR A 25 6.62 -6.23 5.33
C THR A 25 5.42 -5.64 4.60
N ASN A 26 4.99 -6.23 3.48
CA ASN A 26 3.80 -5.78 2.76
C ASN A 26 2.51 -5.96 3.58
N ILE A 27 2.36 -7.07 4.30
CA ILE A 27 1.21 -7.28 5.19
C ILE A 27 1.16 -6.21 6.28
N ALA A 28 2.30 -5.90 6.91
CA ALA A 28 2.38 -4.86 7.94
C ALA A 28 2.00 -3.47 7.38
N ARG A 29 2.52 -3.11 6.20
CA ARG A 29 2.18 -1.85 5.52
C ARG A 29 0.70 -1.76 5.19
N GLU A 30 0.10 -2.82 4.67
CA GLU A 30 -1.33 -2.85 4.37
C GLU A 30 -2.20 -2.78 5.62
N ALA A 31 -1.78 -3.38 6.73
CA ALA A 31 -2.47 -3.24 8.01
C ALA A 31 -2.50 -1.77 8.48
N ILE A 32 -1.36 -1.07 8.38
CA ILE A 32 -1.28 0.36 8.71
C ILE A 32 -2.17 1.18 7.78
N LYS A 33 -2.10 0.95 6.47
CA LYS A 33 -2.92 1.65 5.47
C LYS A 33 -4.42 1.49 5.75
N LYS A 34 -4.85 0.27 6.08
CA LYS A 34 -6.24 -0.03 6.46
C LYS A 34 -6.64 0.66 7.76
N ALA A 35 -5.77 0.68 8.76
CA ALA A 35 -6.03 1.36 10.02
C ALA A 35 -6.21 2.88 9.82
N LEU A 36 -5.33 3.50 9.03
CA LEU A 36 -5.41 4.92 8.66
C LEU A 36 -6.68 5.22 7.86
N ALA A 37 -7.00 4.42 6.86
CA ALA A 37 -8.22 4.58 6.08
C ALA A 37 -9.47 4.41 6.97
N LYS A 38 -9.49 3.41 7.85
CA LYS A 38 -10.58 3.20 8.79
C LYS A 38 -10.74 4.39 9.74
N ALA A 39 -9.65 4.95 10.27
CA ALA A 39 -9.70 6.15 11.11
C ALA A 39 -10.22 7.37 10.33
N LYS A 40 -9.70 7.60 9.13
CA LYS A 40 -10.09 8.72 8.25
C LYS A 40 -11.56 8.66 7.85
N TYR A 41 -12.05 7.48 7.51
CA TYR A 41 -13.37 7.29 6.91
C TYR A 41 -14.42 6.73 7.87
N ARG A 42 -14.09 6.58 9.17
CA ARG A 42 -14.99 5.98 10.18
C ARG A 42 -16.39 6.62 10.18
N ASN A 43 -16.44 7.93 10.00
CA ASN A 43 -17.67 8.72 10.05
C ASN A 43 -18.06 9.25 8.66
N GLN A 44 -17.36 8.86 7.60
CA GLN A 44 -17.70 9.30 6.24
C GLN A 44 -18.90 8.50 5.73
N VAL A 45 -19.99 9.19 5.46
CA VAL A 45 -21.17 8.63 4.81
C VAL A 45 -20.86 8.38 3.32
N ARG A 46 -21.18 7.19 2.82
CA ARG A 46 -20.95 6.81 1.42
C ARG A 46 -21.70 7.76 0.48
N ASN A 47 -21.03 8.21 -0.58
CA ASN A 47 -21.55 9.15 -1.59
C ASN A 47 -21.90 10.56 -1.08
N GLN A 48 -21.50 10.93 0.14
CA GLN A 48 -21.52 12.33 0.54
C GLN A 48 -20.23 13.01 0.09
N PRO A 49 -20.30 14.25 -0.44
CA PRO A 49 -19.10 15.03 -0.69
C PRO A 49 -18.33 15.12 0.63
N ALA A 50 -17.03 14.82 0.58
CA ALA A 50 -16.18 15.04 1.73
C ALA A 50 -16.34 16.51 2.12
N VAL A 51 -16.70 16.77 3.38
CA VAL A 51 -16.82 18.14 3.90
C VAL A 51 -15.44 18.77 3.73
N ALA A 52 -15.28 19.55 2.66
CA ALA A 52 -14.10 20.32 2.40
C ALA A 52 -14.02 21.31 3.56
N GLY A 53 -13.07 21.07 4.46
CA GLY A 53 -12.76 22.02 5.52
C GLY A 53 -12.61 23.39 4.89
N ALA A 54 -13.43 24.32 5.38
CA ALA A 54 -13.44 25.71 5.00
C ALA A 54 -12.00 26.24 4.88
N LEU A 55 -11.56 26.51 3.65
CA LEU A 55 -10.51 27.49 3.43
C LEU A 55 -11.07 28.81 3.96
N PRO A 56 -10.44 29.43 4.98
CA PRO A 56 -10.90 30.74 5.43
C PRO A 56 -10.81 31.72 4.25
N PRO A 57 -11.80 32.61 4.07
CA PRO A 57 -11.68 33.68 3.09
C PRO A 57 -10.47 34.56 3.42
N ALA A 58 -9.73 34.92 2.37
CA ALA A 58 -8.56 35.79 2.41
C ALA A 58 -8.90 37.21 2.85
#